data_AF-A0A5D4MFT0-F1
#
_entry.id   AF-A0A5D4MFT0-F1
#
_cell.length_a   1.000
_cell.length_b   1.000
_cell.length_c   1.000
_cell.angle_alpha   90.00
_cell.angle_beta   90.00
_cell.angle_gamma   90.00
#
_symmetry.space_group_name_H-M   'P 1'
#
loop_
_entity.id
_entity.type
_entity.pdbx_description
1 polymer ?
#
loop_
_entity_poly.entity_id
_entity_poly.type
_entity_poly.pdbx_seq_one_letter_code
_entity_poly.pdbx_strand_id
1 'polypeptide(L)'
;MNQFIERIKAFSKNLTHDIADAIHEHTSEKIPFSDISEAITSHEKTKHTMKKLLENVYHSYELYLSPYFIKLETKGEQNEFILQLTISSPEKMIYSFRSYDESPAYQEIISVPAPLWEKINDPLTQKNIH
;
A
#
# COMPACT_ATOMS: atom_id res chain seq x y z
N MET A 1 25.48 38.11 14.57
CA MET A 1 25.48 37.33 13.32
C MET A 1 25.52 35.85 13.71
N ASN A 2 24.42 35.12 13.49
CA ASN A 2 24.13 33.87 14.20
C ASN A 2 24.97 32.69 13.70
N GLN A 3 25.84 32.17 14.59
CA GLN A 3 26.61 30.93 14.42
C GLN A 3 25.74 29.69 14.10
N PHE A 4 24.43 29.78 14.29
CA PHE A 4 23.45 28.77 13.94
C PHE A 4 23.32 28.56 12.42
N ILE A 5 23.35 29.65 11.63
CA ILE A 5 23.21 29.58 10.16
C ILE A 5 24.46 28.95 9.53
N GLU A 6 25.64 29.23 10.07
CA GLU A 6 26.92 28.67 9.62
C GLU A 6 27.01 27.16 9.91
N ARG A 7 26.46 26.71 11.04
CA ARG A 7 26.42 25.28 11.41
C ARG A 7 25.45 24.47 10.55
N ILE A 8 24.30 25.02 10.15
CA ILE A 8 23.36 24.37 9.23
C ILE A 8 23.98 24.20 7.84
N LYS A 9 24.72 25.20 7.35
CA LYS A 9 25.41 25.09 6.05
C LYS A 9 26.48 23.99 6.02
N ALA A 10 27.20 23.77 7.12
CA ALA A 10 28.20 22.71 7.22
C ALA A 10 27.59 21.30 7.36
N PHE A 11 26.40 21.19 7.95
CA PHE A 11 25.69 19.91 8.18
C PHE A 11 24.84 19.44 6.99
N SER A 12 24.69 20.29 5.98
CA SER A 12 23.64 20.20 4.96
C SER A 12 23.81 19.09 3.92
N LYS A 13 25.01 18.54 3.65
CA LYS A 13 25.20 17.67 2.47
C LYS A 13 24.72 16.23 2.62
N ASN A 14 24.68 15.68 3.83
CA ASN A 14 24.25 14.29 4.06
C ASN A 14 22.86 14.20 4.71
N LEU A 15 22.43 15.26 5.41
CA LEU A 15 21.14 15.31 6.10
C LEU A 15 19.95 15.49 5.13
N THR A 16 20.19 15.97 3.90
CA THR A 16 19.09 16.25 2.96
C THR A 16 18.43 14.96 2.47
N HIS A 17 19.19 13.88 2.31
CA HIS A 17 18.64 12.59 1.87
C HIS A 17 17.83 11.96 3.00
N ASP A 18 18.41 11.84 4.19
CA ASP A 18 17.74 11.27 5.36
C ASP A 18 16.46 12.04 5.75
N ILE A 19 16.46 13.37 5.63
CA ILE A 19 15.26 14.18 5.86
C ILE A 19 14.25 14.03 4.72
N ALA A 20 14.70 13.95 3.47
CA ALA A 20 13.79 13.74 2.35
C ALA A 20 13.10 12.38 2.45
N ASP A 21 13.85 11.33 2.80
CA ASP A 21 13.33 9.97 2.99
C ASP A 21 12.34 9.93 4.18
N ALA A 22 12.68 10.57 5.30
CA ALA A 22 11.76 10.67 6.44
C ALA A 22 10.49 11.48 6.11
N ILE A 23 10.60 12.59 5.37
CA ILE A 23 9.43 13.35 4.92
C ILE A 23 8.60 12.52 3.96
N HIS A 24 9.23 11.80 3.03
CA HIS A 24 8.55 10.94 2.04
C HIS A 24 7.78 9.81 2.72
N GLU A 25 8.36 9.17 3.74
CA GLU A 25 7.67 8.19 4.59
C GLU A 25 6.46 8.77 5.34
N HIS A 26 6.49 10.06 5.65
CA HIS A 26 5.38 10.78 6.28
C HIS A 26 4.41 11.42 5.27
N THR A 27 4.72 11.37 3.98
CA THR A 27 3.84 11.88 2.93
C THR A 27 2.83 10.79 2.58
N SER A 28 1.55 11.12 2.59
CA SER A 28 0.48 10.18 2.26
C SER A 28 -0.18 10.56 0.94
N GLU A 29 -0.35 9.58 0.08
CA GLU A 29 -1.15 9.70 -1.15
C GLU A 29 -2.59 9.27 -0.89
N LYS A 30 -3.52 10.01 -1.51
CA LYS A 30 -4.95 9.72 -1.47
C LYS A 30 -5.32 8.92 -2.71
N ILE A 31 -5.53 7.63 -2.52
CA ILE A 31 -5.75 6.68 -3.60
C ILE A 31 -7.18 6.16 -3.54
N PRO A 32 -7.89 6.05 -4.67
CA PRO A 32 -9.18 5.38 -4.68
C PRO A 32 -9.06 3.93 -4.21
N PHE A 33 -10.04 3.47 -3.43
CA PHE A 33 -10.02 2.09 -2.91
C PHE A 33 -10.06 1.03 -4.03
N SER A 34 -10.72 1.36 -5.15
CA SER A 34 -10.71 0.53 -6.36
C SER A 34 -9.30 0.35 -6.91
N ASP A 35 -8.55 1.44 -7.02
CA ASP A 35 -7.27 1.49 -7.72
C ASP A 35 -6.21 0.70 -6.94
N ILE A 36 -6.23 0.78 -5.60
CA ILE A 36 -5.33 -0.05 -4.81
C ILE A 36 -5.67 -1.54 -4.94
N SER A 37 -6.95 -1.88 -5.00
CA SER A 37 -7.39 -3.27 -5.07
C SER A 37 -6.99 -3.87 -6.43
N GLU A 38 -7.23 -3.13 -7.51
CA GLU A 38 -6.79 -3.51 -8.85
C GLU A 38 -5.27 -3.65 -8.92
N ALA A 39 -4.52 -2.68 -8.40
CA ALA A 39 -3.08 -2.71 -8.40
C ALA A 39 -2.52 -3.91 -7.62
N ILE A 40 -3.09 -4.26 -6.46
CA ILE A 40 -2.70 -5.47 -5.71
C ILE A 40 -2.96 -6.73 -6.55
N THR A 41 -4.15 -6.86 -7.14
CA THR A 41 -4.51 -8.07 -7.91
C THR A 41 -3.70 -8.26 -9.19
N SER A 42 -3.20 -7.18 -9.78
CA SER A 42 -2.43 -7.18 -11.03
C SER A 42 -0.91 -7.18 -10.82
N HIS A 43 -0.43 -6.92 -9.61
CA HIS A 43 1.00 -6.85 -9.32
C HIS A 43 1.68 -8.23 -9.42
N GLU A 44 2.82 -8.30 -10.11
CA GLU A 44 3.52 -9.56 -10.43
C GLU A 44 3.93 -10.38 -9.19
N LYS A 45 4.27 -9.69 -8.09
CA LYS A 45 4.73 -10.30 -6.83
C LYS A 45 3.58 -10.72 -5.92
N THR A 46 2.34 -10.48 -6.33
CA THR A 46 1.18 -10.84 -5.52
C THR A 46 1.00 -12.36 -5.51
N LYS A 47 1.01 -12.93 -4.31
CA LYS A 47 0.63 -14.32 -4.10
C LYS A 47 -0.89 -14.40 -4.08
N HIS A 48 -1.45 -15.15 -5.02
CA HIS A 48 -2.88 -15.38 -5.11
C HIS A 48 -3.22 -16.80 -4.67
N THR A 49 -4.23 -16.93 -3.80
CA THR A 49 -4.83 -18.21 -3.41
C THR A 49 -6.33 -18.13 -3.58
N MET A 50 -6.93 -19.16 -4.16
CA MET A 50 -8.37 -19.29 -4.32
C MET A 50 -8.88 -20.47 -3.48
N LYS A 51 -10.01 -20.28 -2.78
CA LYS A 51 -10.70 -21.33 -2.04
C LYS A 51 -12.19 -21.30 -2.33
N LYS A 52 -12.77 -22.47 -2.60
CA LYS A 52 -14.22 -22.65 -2.76
C LYS A 52 -14.81 -23.27 -1.49
N LEU A 53 -15.79 -22.59 -0.89
CA LEU A 53 -16.48 -23.03 0.33
C LEU A 53 -17.97 -22.79 0.17
N LEU A 54 -18.79 -23.84 0.34
CA LEU A 54 -20.26 -23.75 0.26
C LEU A 54 -20.72 -22.98 -0.99
N GLU A 55 -20.21 -23.37 -2.15
CA GLU A 55 -20.45 -22.75 -3.47
C GLU A 55 -19.90 -21.33 -3.66
N ASN A 56 -19.42 -20.67 -2.60
CA ASN A 56 -18.78 -19.36 -2.70
C ASN A 56 -17.30 -19.52 -3.04
N VAL A 57 -16.80 -18.64 -3.90
CA VAL A 57 -15.37 -18.52 -4.21
C VAL A 57 -14.78 -17.35 -3.45
N TYR A 58 -13.64 -17.60 -2.81
CA TYR A 58 -12.89 -16.62 -2.05
C TYR A 58 -11.49 -16.51 -2.62
N HIS A 59 -11.02 -15.28 -2.79
CA HIS A 59 -9.66 -15.01 -3.23
C HIS A 59 -8.91 -14.31 -2.10
N SER A 60 -7.67 -14.74 -1.88
CA SER A 60 -6.73 -14.10 -0.96
C SER A 60 -5.52 -13.68 -1.77
N TYR A 61 -5.19 -12.39 -1.68
CA TYR A 61 -4.04 -11.78 -2.31
C TYR A 61 -3.11 -11.28 -1.22
N GLU A 62 -1.86 -11.69 -1.28
CA GLU A 62 -0.81 -11.25 -0.35
C GLU A 62 0.34 -10.65 -1.14
N LEU A 63 0.67 -9.39 -0.84
CA LEU A 63 1.73 -8.65 -1.50
C LEU A 63 2.70 -8.13 -0.46
N TYR A 64 3.96 -8.54 -0.59
CA TYR A 64 5.04 -8.08 0.27
C TYR A 64 5.96 -7.13 -0.50
N LEU A 65 5.97 -5.87 -0.09
CA LEU A 65 6.77 -4.79 -0.66
C LEU A 65 7.54 -4.12 0.47
N SER A 66 8.69 -4.69 0.83
CA SER A 66 9.44 -4.28 2.01
C SER A 66 9.51 -2.74 2.18
N PRO A 67 9.14 -2.20 3.36
CA PRO A 67 8.77 -2.94 4.59
C PRO A 67 7.28 -3.34 4.71
N TYR A 68 6.47 -3.06 3.70
CA TYR A 68 5.01 -3.20 3.76
C TYR A 68 4.52 -4.61 3.49
N PHE A 69 3.47 -5.00 4.21
CA PHE A 69 2.69 -6.19 3.95
C PHE A 69 1.24 -5.79 3.67
N ILE A 70 0.72 -6.26 2.54
CA ILE A 70 -0.63 -5.98 2.08
C ILE A 70 -1.37 -7.31 1.94
N LYS A 71 -2.59 -7.34 2.46
CA LYS A 71 -3.50 -8.46 2.30
C LYS A 71 -4.88 -7.98 1.84
N LEU A 72 -5.38 -8.56 0.76
CA LEU A 72 -6.70 -8.30 0.20
C LEU A 72 -7.47 -9.63 0.13
N GLU A 73 -8.69 -9.64 0.67
CA GLU A 73 -9.60 -10.77 0.55
C GLU A 73 -10.86 -10.35 -0.18
N THR A 74 -11.30 -11.17 -1.12
CA THR A 74 -12.51 -10.94 -1.91
C THR A 74 -13.37 -12.19 -1.97
N LYS A 75 -14.63 -12.01 -2.36
CA LYS A 75 -15.63 -13.03 -2.60
C LYS A 75 -16.23 -12.85 -3.99
N GLY A 76 -16.53 -13.97 -4.65
CA GLY A 76 -17.07 -14.03 -6.00
C GLY A 76 -16.00 -14.51 -7.00
N GLU A 77 -16.44 -15.07 -8.13
CA GLU A 77 -15.55 -15.64 -9.16
C GLU A 77 -14.61 -14.58 -9.79
N GLN A 78 -15.01 -13.30 -9.72
CA GLN A 78 -14.30 -12.17 -10.32
C GLN A 78 -14.03 -11.06 -9.30
N ASN A 79 -13.76 -11.40 -8.04
CA ASN A 79 -13.50 -10.42 -6.97
C ASN A 79 -14.66 -9.42 -6.74
N GLU A 80 -15.89 -9.86 -6.94
CA GLU A 80 -17.10 -9.03 -6.95
C GLU A 80 -17.31 -8.25 -5.65
N PHE A 81 -16.90 -8.83 -4.51
CA PHE A 81 -17.05 -8.21 -3.19
C PHE A 81 -15.73 -8.25 -2.44
N ILE A 82 -15.23 -7.09 -2.04
CA ILE A 82 -14.06 -7.00 -1.17
C ILE A 82 -14.50 -7.23 0.28
N LEU A 83 -13.93 -8.23 0.93
CA LEU A 83 -14.21 -8.59 2.32
C LEU A 83 -13.27 -7.88 3.29
N GLN A 84 -11.99 -7.77 2.91
CA GLN A 84 -10.95 -7.19 3.75
C GLN A 84 -9.83 -6.59 2.92
N LEU A 85 -9.33 -5.44 3.35
CA LEU A 85 -8.04 -4.91 2.91
C LEU A 85 -7.24 -4.48 4.14
N THR A 86 -6.03 -4.99 4.30
CA THR A 86 -5.11 -4.57 5.36
C THR A 86 -3.75 -4.21 4.80
N ILE A 87 -3.21 -3.09 5.27
CA ILE A 87 -1.87 -2.61 4.96
C ILE A 87 -1.15 -2.41 6.29
N SER A 88 0.03 -3.02 6.44
CA SER A 88 0.85 -2.88 7.64
C SER A 88 2.32 -2.70 7.30
N SER A 89 3.03 -2.07 8.22
CA SER A 89 4.49 -2.13 8.33
C SER A 89 4.86 -2.96 9.58
N PRO A 90 6.15 -3.23 9.84
CA PRO A 90 6.56 -3.95 11.05
C PRO A 90 6.17 -3.21 12.34
N GLU A 91 6.07 -1.89 12.28
CA GLU A 91 5.81 -1.05 13.45
C GLU A 91 4.33 -0.83 13.74
N LYS A 92 3.48 -0.81 12.69
CA LYS A 92 2.07 -0.48 12.84
C LYS A 92 1.18 -0.97 11.70
N MET A 93 -0.11 -1.08 12.01
CA MET A 93 -1.17 -1.15 11.02
C MET A 93 -1.38 0.24 10.41
N ILE A 94 -1.27 0.34 9.09
CA ILE A 94 -1.41 1.60 8.34
C ILE A 94 -2.87 1.80 7.95
N TYR A 95 -3.49 0.74 7.46
CA TYR A 95 -4.88 0.75 7.03
C TYR A 95 -5.51 -0.62 7.26
N SER A 96 -6.78 -0.63 7.64
CA SER A 96 -7.58 -1.85 7.77
C SER A 96 -9.02 -1.53 7.41
N PHE A 97 -9.57 -2.33 6.51
CA PHE A 97 -10.97 -2.39 6.17
C PHE A 97 -11.48 -3.81 6.37
N ARG A 98 -12.68 -3.93 6.92
CA ARG A 98 -13.47 -5.16 6.99
C ARG A 98 -14.92 -4.86 6.64
N SER A 99 -15.44 -5.54 5.63
CA SER A 99 -16.80 -5.28 5.10
C SER A 99 -17.92 -5.60 6.09
N TYR A 100 -17.62 -6.35 7.16
CA TYR A 100 -18.57 -6.69 8.22
C TYR A 100 -18.51 -5.74 9.42
N ASP A 101 -17.47 -4.91 9.52
CA ASP A 101 -17.31 -3.91 10.59
C ASP A 101 -17.71 -2.50 10.10
N GLU A 102 -17.55 -2.22 8.81
CA GLU A 102 -17.75 -0.87 8.23
C GLU A 102 -18.88 -0.80 7.19
N SER A 103 -19.56 0.34 7.13
CA SER A 103 -20.59 0.60 6.11
C SER A 103 -19.94 0.83 4.73
N PRO A 104 -20.46 0.23 3.64
CA PRO A 104 -19.87 0.33 2.29
C PRO A 104 -19.77 1.76 1.73
N ALA A 105 -20.46 2.74 2.33
CA ALA A 105 -20.38 4.15 1.97
C ALA A 105 -19.05 4.84 2.33
N TYR A 106 -18.13 4.17 3.04
CA TYR A 106 -16.94 4.80 3.63
C TYR A 106 -15.68 4.78 2.76
N GLN A 107 -15.68 4.13 1.59
CA GLN A 107 -14.42 3.72 0.97
C GLN A 107 -14.25 4.16 -0.47
N GLU A 108 -14.34 5.47 -0.68
CA GLU A 108 -13.94 6.06 -1.95
C GLU A 108 -12.43 6.28 -2.01
N ILE A 109 -11.80 6.73 -0.91
CA ILE A 109 -10.40 7.16 -0.88
C ILE A 109 -9.71 6.65 0.38
N ILE A 110 -8.50 6.11 0.22
CA ILE A 110 -7.60 5.70 1.30
C ILE A 110 -6.32 6.54 1.28
N SER A 111 -5.77 6.79 2.46
CA SER A 111 -4.46 7.43 2.61
C SER A 111 -3.39 6.36 2.81
N VAL A 112 -2.44 6.26 1.88
CA VAL A 112 -1.31 5.31 1.96
C VAL A 112 0.03 6.04 1.89
N PRO A 113 1.10 5.54 2.50
CA PRO A 113 2.43 6.14 2.35
C PRO A 113 2.84 6.23 0.88
N ALA A 114 3.36 7.38 0.44
CA ALA A 114 3.83 7.56 -0.93
C ALA A 114 4.84 6.49 -1.39
N PRO A 115 5.85 6.09 -0.56
CA PRO A 115 6.78 5.02 -0.94
C PRO A 115 6.10 3.67 -1.22
N LEU A 116 4.96 3.40 -0.59
CA LEU A 116 4.19 2.18 -0.84
C LEU A 116 3.52 2.25 -2.21
N TRP A 117 2.88 3.37 -2.53
CA TRP A 117 2.17 3.54 -3.80
C TRP A 117 3.13 3.54 -4.99
N GLU A 118 4.30 4.16 -4.86
CA GLU A 118 5.36 4.10 -5.86
C GLU A 118 5.81 2.65 -6.13
N LYS A 119 6.03 1.85 -5.07
CA LYS A 119 6.43 0.43 -5.21
C LYS A 119 5.36 -0.43 -5.86
N ILE A 120 4.08 -0.12 -5.65
CA ILE A 120 2.96 -0.82 -6.28
C ILE A 120 2.91 -0.52 -7.78
N ASN A 121 3.25 0.70 -8.18
CA ASN A 121 3.19 1.16 -9.57
C ASN A 121 4.53 1.14 -10.30
N ASP A 122 5.59 0.57 -9.71
CA ASP A 122 6.92 0.57 -10.32
C ASP A 122 6.87 -0.18 -11.67
N PRO A 123 7.16 0.49 -12.80
CA PRO A 123 7.10 -0.14 -14.12
C PRO A 123 8.13 -1.28 -14.28
N LEU A 124 9.14 -1.36 -13.41
CA LEU A 124 10.09 -2.47 -13.37
C LEU A 124 9.49 -3.75 -12.77
N THR A 125 8.40 -3.65 -11.99
CA THR A 125 7.62 -4.81 -11.51
C THR A 125 6.40 -5.13 -12.37
N GLN A 126 6.15 -4.35 -13.44
CA GLN A 126 5.05 -4.59 -14.40
C GLN A 126 5.53 -5.18 -15.73
N LYS A 127 6.85 -5.32 -15.94
CA LYS A 127 7.47 -5.83 -17.17
C LYS A 127 7.68 -7.34 -17.13
N ASN A 128 6.62 -8.13 -17.23
CA ASN A 128 6.69 -9.54 -17.68
C ASN A 128 5.31 -10.02 -18.17
N ILE A 129 4.75 -9.39 -19.20
CA ILE A 129 3.69 -10.00 -20.01
C ILE A 129 4.00 -9.70 -21.47
N HIS A 130 4.52 -10.71 -22.18
CA HIS A 130 4.55 -10.77 -23.63
C HIS A 130 4.13 -12.17 -24.07
#